data_AF-T0Z8R3-F1
#
_entry.id   AF-T0Z8R3-F1
#
_cell.length_a   1.000
_cell.length_b   1.000
_cell.length_c   1.000
_cell.angle_alpha   90.00
_cell.angle_beta   90.00
_cell.angle_gamma   90.00
#
_symmetry.space_group_name_H-M   'P 1'
#
loop_
_entity.id
_entity.type
_entity.pdbx_description
1 polymer ?
#
loop_
_entity_poly.entity_id
_entity_poly.type
_entity_poly.pdbx_seq_one_letter_code
_entity_poly.pdbx_strand_id
1 'polypeptide(L)'
;RKLSLKELLEAYHFQPRLEKRHEQLKTVLEVSPMQLKNIDRVEALLFLYFLAMLVEALIEREVRQSMEAQGVKSIPLYPEGRPCPAPTTNRILGAFEVVAAHHLEQEGREVQRFAPKLTEQQLEVLRLAGVPEESYAG
;
A
#
# COMPACT_ATOMS: atom_id res chain seq x y z
N ARG A 1 32.07 -14.66 3.09
CA ARG A 1 31.63 -15.74 2.16
C ARG A 1 31.92 -15.26 0.75
N LYS A 2 32.72 -15.97 -0.08
CA LYS A 2 32.94 -15.59 -1.49
C LYS A 2 31.80 -16.16 -2.33
N LEU A 3 31.06 -15.31 -3.03
CA LEU A 3 30.02 -15.71 -3.99
C LEU A 3 30.70 -16.18 -5.29
N SER A 4 30.12 -17.19 -5.94
CA SER A 4 30.46 -17.53 -7.32
C SER A 4 29.98 -16.44 -8.29
N LEU A 5 30.53 -16.41 -9.51
CA LEU A 5 30.12 -15.46 -10.55
C LEU A 5 28.63 -15.52 -10.87
N LYS A 6 28.03 -16.72 -10.84
CA LYS A 6 26.60 -16.91 -11.05
C LYS A 6 25.77 -16.33 -9.92
N GLU A 7 26.13 -16.62 -8.67
CA GLU A 7 25.43 -16.08 -7.49
C GLU A 7 25.57 -14.56 -7.39
N LEU A 8 26.72 -14.00 -7.81
CA LEU A 8 26.93 -12.56 -7.89
C LEU A 8 26.00 -11.92 -8.93
N LEU A 9 25.88 -12.52 -10.11
CA LEU A 9 24.99 -12.05 -11.16
C LEU A 9 23.52 -12.13 -10.73
N GLU A 10 23.11 -13.25 -10.12
CA GLU A 10 21.76 -13.40 -9.56
C GLU A 10 21.47 -12.35 -8.49
N ALA A 11 22.41 -12.12 -7.55
CA ALA A 11 22.30 -11.07 -6.53
C ALA A 11 22.14 -9.67 -7.15
N TYR A 12 22.93 -9.38 -8.19
CA TYR A 12 22.85 -8.11 -8.93
C TYR A 12 21.49 -7.92 -9.62
N HIS A 13 20.89 -9.00 -10.15
CA HIS A 13 19.54 -8.96 -10.72
C HIS A 13 18.43 -8.60 -9.71
N PHE A 14 18.69 -8.66 -8.39
CA PHE A 14 17.76 -8.16 -7.38
C PHE A 14 17.86 -6.65 -7.13
N GLN A 15 18.93 -5.97 -7.59
CA GLN A 15 19.11 -4.53 -7.41
C GLN A 15 17.92 -3.68 -7.89
N PRO A 16 17.26 -3.97 -9.04
CA PRO A 16 16.08 -3.22 -9.46
C PRO A 16 14.94 -3.19 -8.43
N ARG A 17 14.80 -4.23 -7.60
CA ARG A 17 13.79 -4.25 -6.51
C ARG A 17 14.15 -3.28 -5.39
N LEU A 18 15.45 -3.14 -5.08
CA LEU A 18 15.95 -2.17 -4.12
C LEU A 18 15.77 -0.75 -4.64
N GLU A 19 16.09 -0.50 -5.91
CA GLU A 19 15.88 0.81 -6.55
C GLU A 19 14.41 1.24 -6.49
N LYS A 20 13.48 0.30 -6.68
CA LYS A 20 12.05 0.60 -6.56
C LYS A 20 11.65 1.03 -5.14
N ARG A 21 12.26 0.48 -4.10
CA ARG A 21 12.05 0.91 -2.71
C ARG A 21 12.66 2.28 -2.44
N HIS A 22 13.82 2.58 -3.01
CA HIS A 22 14.41 3.92 -2.94
C HIS A 22 13.53 4.97 -3.65
N GLU A 23 12.94 4.62 -4.79
CA GLU A 23 11.96 5.47 -5.48
C GLU A 23 10.76 5.73 -4.58
N GLN A 24 10.13 4.68 -4.04
CA GLN A 24 8.98 4.77 -3.14
C GLN A 24 9.24 5.67 -1.92
N LEU A 25 10.40 5.50 -1.28
CA LEU A 25 10.81 6.32 -0.13
C LEU A 25 10.88 7.82 -0.49
N LYS A 26 11.38 8.14 -1.68
CA LYS A 26 11.57 9.53 -2.13
C LYS A 26 10.29 10.17 -2.64
N THR A 27 9.50 9.44 -3.42
CA THR A 27 8.36 10.01 -4.17
C THR A 27 7.02 9.79 -3.51
N VAL A 28 6.79 8.60 -2.92
CA VAL A 28 5.50 8.25 -2.31
C VAL A 28 5.47 8.70 -0.86
N LEU A 29 6.53 8.39 -0.12
CA LEU A 29 6.66 8.74 1.30
C LEU A 29 7.20 10.15 1.52
N GLU A 30 7.63 10.81 0.44
CA GLU A 30 8.17 12.18 0.42
C GLU A 30 9.17 12.43 1.54
N VAL A 31 10.07 11.45 1.78
CA VAL A 31 11.01 11.52 2.90
C VAL A 31 11.85 12.80 2.86
N SER A 32 12.02 13.42 1.69
CA SER A 32 12.78 14.65 1.54
C SER A 32 11.93 15.77 0.92
N PRO A 33 12.02 17.01 1.44
CA PRO A 33 12.93 17.47 2.50
C PRO A 33 12.42 17.20 3.93
N MET A 34 13.28 16.66 4.81
CA MET A 34 12.99 16.53 6.25
C MET A 34 13.29 17.85 6.97
N GLN A 35 12.27 18.49 7.53
CA GLN A 35 12.43 19.74 8.30
C GLN A 35 12.75 19.46 9.78
N LEU A 36 13.70 18.56 10.05
CA LEU A 36 14.12 18.16 11.39
C LEU A 36 15.53 18.69 11.70
N LYS A 37 15.69 19.34 12.86
CA LYS A 37 16.96 19.97 13.28
C LYS A 37 17.91 19.03 14.03
N ASN A 38 17.42 17.93 14.59
CA ASN A 38 18.18 17.00 15.42
C ASN A 38 18.38 15.68 14.65
N ILE A 39 19.60 15.16 14.66
CA ILE A 39 20.01 13.95 13.93
C ILE A 39 19.26 12.71 14.44
N ASP A 40 19.15 12.54 15.76
CA ASP A 40 18.42 11.41 16.36
C ASP A 40 16.95 11.36 15.89
N ARG A 41 16.31 12.51 15.71
CA ARG A 41 14.95 12.60 15.15
C ARG A 41 14.89 12.23 13.68
N VAL A 42 15.92 12.59 12.91
CA VAL A 42 16.04 12.18 11.51
C VAL A 42 16.19 10.66 11.42
N GLU A 43 17.07 10.07 12.21
CA GLU A 43 17.28 8.61 12.27
C GLU A 43 16.00 7.88 12.70
N ALA A 44 15.32 8.36 13.73
CA ALA A 44 14.06 7.78 14.18
C ALA A 44 12.98 7.86 13.09
N LEU A 45 12.86 8.98 12.38
CA LEU A 45 11.89 9.11 11.30
C LEU A 45 12.22 8.21 10.10
N LEU A 46 13.50 8.07 9.74
CA LEU A 46 13.93 7.13 8.70
C LEU A 46 13.59 5.68 9.07
N PHE A 47 13.74 5.31 10.35
CA PHE A 47 13.34 4.00 10.85
C PHE A 47 11.82 3.78 10.72
N LEU A 48 11.00 4.78 11.05
CA LEU A 48 9.54 4.70 10.85
C LEU A 48 9.17 4.54 9.38
N TYR A 49 9.82 5.27 8.47
CA TYR A 49 9.61 5.07 7.03
C TYR A 49 10.02 3.69 6.55
N PHE A 50 11.09 3.11 7.10
CA PHE A 50 11.47 1.73 6.82
C PHE A 50 10.39 0.74 7.26
N LEU A 51 9.81 0.92 8.46
CA LEU A 51 8.69 0.10 8.92
C LEU A 51 7.45 0.27 8.02
N ALA A 52 7.14 1.49 7.58
CA ALA A 52 6.06 1.74 6.64
C ALA A 52 6.28 0.98 5.33
N MET A 53 7.49 1.05 4.74
CA MET A 53 7.82 0.28 3.52
C MET A 53 7.71 -1.23 3.71
N LEU A 54 8.01 -1.76 4.90
CA LEU A 54 7.80 -3.18 5.20
C LEU A 54 6.31 -3.53 5.17
N VAL A 55 5.46 -2.71 5.80
CA VAL A 55 4.00 -2.89 5.75
C VAL A 55 3.49 -2.80 4.31
N GLU A 56 3.94 -1.82 3.54
CA GLU A 56 3.59 -1.70 2.12
C GLU A 56 4.02 -2.93 1.31
N ALA A 57 5.18 -3.51 1.60
CA ALA A 57 5.63 -4.74 0.96
C ALA A 57 4.76 -5.94 1.30
N LEU A 58 4.25 -6.02 2.54
CA LEU A 58 3.34 -7.07 2.97
C LEU A 58 1.97 -6.95 2.29
N ILE A 59 1.41 -5.75 2.20
CA ILE A 59 0.15 -5.48 1.50
C ILE A 59 0.26 -5.86 0.02
N GLU A 60 1.33 -5.41 -0.66
CA GLU A 60 1.57 -5.78 -2.06
C GLU A 60 1.70 -7.29 -2.24
N ARG A 61 2.40 -7.97 -1.33
CA ARG A 61 2.59 -9.42 -1.39
C ARG A 61 1.25 -10.13 -1.24
N GLU A 62 0.44 -9.76 -0.25
CA GLU A 62 -0.86 -10.37 0.02
C GLU A 62 -1.77 -10.27 -1.21
N VAL A 63 -1.96 -9.06 -1.73
CA VAL A 63 -2.82 -8.83 -2.90
C VAL A 63 -2.33 -9.60 -4.12
N ARG A 64 -1.02 -9.59 -4.40
CA ARG A 64 -0.46 -10.30 -5.57
C ARG A 64 -0.53 -11.82 -5.42
N GLN A 65 -0.33 -12.36 -4.22
CA GLN A 65 -0.50 -13.79 -3.95
C GLN A 65 -1.97 -14.21 -4.10
N SER A 66 -2.90 -13.40 -3.61
CA SER A 66 -4.33 -13.62 -3.79
C SER A 66 -4.74 -13.57 -5.25
N MET A 67 -4.20 -12.61 -6.02
CA MET A 67 -4.40 -12.54 -7.48
C MET A 67 -3.92 -13.83 -8.18
N GLU A 68 -2.72 -14.31 -7.85
CA GLU A 68 -2.16 -15.55 -8.41
C GLU A 68 -3.02 -16.77 -8.04
N ALA A 69 -3.40 -16.90 -6.76
CA ALA A 69 -4.23 -18.00 -6.28
C ALA A 69 -5.62 -18.04 -6.93
N GLN A 70 -6.18 -16.88 -7.29
CA GLN A 70 -7.49 -16.74 -7.93
C GLN A 70 -7.42 -16.67 -9.46
N GLY A 71 -6.22 -16.73 -10.07
CA GLY A 71 -6.04 -16.61 -11.52
C GLY A 71 -6.33 -15.22 -12.09
N VAL A 72 -6.35 -14.18 -11.24
CA VAL A 72 -6.58 -12.79 -11.63
C VAL A 72 -5.29 -12.21 -12.23
N LYS A 73 -5.30 -11.91 -13.53
CA LYS A 73 -4.11 -11.37 -14.22
C LYS A 73 -3.88 -9.88 -13.98
N SER A 74 -4.95 -9.13 -13.68
CA SER A 74 -4.90 -7.69 -13.46
C SER A 74 -6.19 -7.18 -12.83
N ILE A 75 -6.09 -6.09 -12.08
CA ILE A 75 -7.23 -5.35 -11.50
C ILE A 75 -7.27 -3.90 -12.02
N PRO A 76 -8.44 -3.24 -12.11
CA PRO A 76 -8.58 -1.93 -12.75
C PRO A 76 -8.07 -0.75 -11.89
N LEU A 77 -6.84 -0.79 -11.40
CA LEU A 77 -6.27 0.20 -10.46
C LEU A 77 -5.47 1.34 -11.10
N TYR A 78 -5.13 1.24 -12.38
CA TYR A 78 -4.46 2.35 -13.05
C TYR A 78 -5.46 3.45 -13.42
N PRO A 79 -4.97 4.67 -13.72
CA PRO A 79 -5.85 5.76 -14.17
C PRO A 79 -6.80 5.28 -15.26
N GLU A 80 -8.02 5.84 -15.25
CA GLU A 80 -9.11 5.46 -16.15
C GLU A 80 -9.55 3.99 -16.04
N GLY A 81 -9.30 3.32 -14.91
CA GLY A 81 -9.68 1.92 -14.68
C GLY A 81 -8.82 0.91 -15.47
N ARG A 82 -7.63 1.32 -15.91
CA ARG A 82 -6.75 0.45 -16.72
C ARG A 82 -6.23 -0.75 -15.94
N PRO A 83 -5.96 -1.88 -16.63
CA PRO A 83 -5.50 -3.11 -15.98
C PRO A 83 -4.12 -2.94 -15.35
N CYS A 84 -4.04 -3.27 -14.06
CA CYS A 84 -2.84 -3.27 -13.24
C CYS A 84 -2.44 -4.72 -12.88
N PRO A 85 -1.38 -5.29 -13.49
CA PRO A 85 -0.95 -6.66 -13.21
C PRO A 85 -0.13 -6.80 -11.93
N ALA A 86 0.45 -5.71 -11.43
CA ALA A 86 1.32 -5.70 -10.25
C ALA A 86 0.97 -4.48 -9.37
N PRO A 87 -0.14 -4.52 -8.62
CA PRO A 87 -0.59 -3.40 -7.82
C PRO A 87 0.43 -3.04 -6.74
N THR A 88 0.66 -1.74 -6.55
CA THR A 88 1.48 -1.19 -5.46
C THR A 88 0.58 -0.75 -4.31
N THR A 89 1.12 -0.66 -3.09
CA THR A 89 0.31 -0.25 -1.93
C THR A 89 -0.31 1.14 -2.12
N ASN A 90 0.43 2.09 -2.69
CA ASN A 90 -0.12 3.41 -3.03
C ASN A 90 -1.38 3.33 -3.94
N ARG A 91 -1.39 2.44 -4.94
CA ARG A 91 -2.56 2.25 -5.82
C ARG A 91 -3.71 1.54 -5.10
N ILE A 92 -3.39 0.55 -4.27
CA ILE A 92 -4.36 -0.19 -3.48
C ILE A 92 -5.08 0.75 -2.51
N LEU A 93 -4.33 1.53 -1.73
CA LEU A 93 -4.88 2.49 -0.77
C LEU A 93 -5.56 3.68 -1.48
N GLY A 94 -4.98 4.15 -2.60
CA GLY A 94 -5.56 5.22 -3.41
C GLY A 94 -6.95 4.90 -3.96
N ALA A 95 -7.28 3.62 -4.16
CA ALA A 95 -8.63 3.21 -4.55
C ALA A 95 -9.71 3.58 -3.50
N PHE A 96 -9.31 3.83 -2.25
CA PHE A 96 -10.17 4.16 -1.13
C PHE A 96 -10.05 5.61 -0.65
N GLU A 97 -9.24 6.45 -1.32
CA GLU A 97 -8.94 7.82 -0.87
C GLU A 97 -10.21 8.69 -0.69
N VAL A 98 -11.23 8.46 -1.51
CA VAL A 98 -12.51 9.18 -1.47
C VAL A 98 -13.62 8.44 -0.71
N VAL A 99 -13.32 7.27 -0.14
CA VAL A 99 -14.28 6.51 0.67
C VAL A 99 -14.40 7.17 2.04
N ALA A 100 -15.62 7.54 2.42
CA ALA A 100 -15.90 8.23 3.68
C ALA A 100 -17.11 7.61 4.39
N ALA A 101 -17.01 7.50 5.72
CA ALA A 101 -18.13 7.24 6.61
C ALA A 101 -18.59 8.57 7.22
N HIS A 102 -19.89 8.79 7.35
CA HIS A 102 -20.43 10.00 7.98
C HIS A 102 -21.16 9.66 9.27
N HIS A 103 -20.94 10.48 10.30
CA HIS A 103 -21.55 10.32 11.61
C HIS A 103 -22.35 11.57 11.91
N LEU A 104 -23.64 11.41 12.24
CA LEU A 104 -24.52 12.49 12.68
C LEU A 104 -24.57 12.46 14.20
N GLU A 105 -24.13 13.56 14.81
CA GLU A 105 -24.16 13.73 16.26
C GLU A 105 -25.15 14.82 16.66
N GLN A 106 -25.86 14.60 17.77
CA GLN A 106 -26.70 15.58 18.43
C GLN A 106 -26.34 15.59 19.92
N GLU A 107 -26.01 16.76 20.46
CA GLU A 107 -25.62 16.93 21.87
C GLU A 107 -24.48 15.97 22.31
N GLY A 108 -23.53 15.71 21.40
CA GLY A 108 -22.39 14.82 21.67
C GLY A 108 -22.73 13.33 21.69
N ARG A 109 -23.91 12.94 21.19
CA ARG A 109 -24.32 11.54 21.01
C ARG A 109 -24.48 11.24 19.53
N GLU A 110 -23.90 10.13 19.08
CA GLU A 110 -24.13 9.62 17.73
C GLU A 110 -25.60 9.21 17.59
N VAL A 111 -26.32 9.88 16.69
CA VAL A 111 -27.74 9.62 16.38
C VAL A 111 -27.88 8.74 15.15
N GLN A 112 -26.96 8.88 14.19
CA GLN A 112 -26.99 8.10 12.96
C GLN A 112 -25.59 7.97 12.37
N ARG A 113 -25.32 6.80 11.77
CA ARG A 113 -24.13 6.53 10.98
C ARG A 113 -24.53 6.23 9.54
N PHE A 114 -23.76 6.76 8.60
CA PHE A 114 -23.91 6.52 7.17
C PHE A 114 -22.65 5.78 6.69
N ALA A 115 -22.80 4.48 6.48
CA ALA A 115 -21.72 3.64 5.97
C ALA A 115 -21.34 4.06 4.52
N PRO A 116 -20.06 3.97 4.16
CA PRO A 116 -19.63 4.18 2.79
C PRO A 116 -20.27 3.16 1.85
N LYS A 117 -20.64 3.61 0.65
CA LYS A 117 -21.00 2.71 -0.46
C LYS A 117 -19.75 2.41 -1.27
N LEU A 118 -19.28 1.18 -1.19
CA LEU A 118 -18.11 0.71 -1.95
C LEU A 118 -18.50 0.34 -3.38
N THR A 119 -17.60 0.60 -4.32
CA THR A 119 -17.73 0.17 -5.72
C THR A 119 -17.32 -1.29 -5.90
N GLU A 120 -17.73 -1.94 -7.00
CA GLU A 120 -17.30 -3.31 -7.32
C GLU A 120 -15.77 -3.45 -7.36
N GLN A 121 -15.09 -2.42 -7.89
CA GLN A 121 -13.63 -2.36 -7.89
C GLN A 121 -13.04 -2.33 -6.47
N GLN A 122 -13.61 -1.54 -5.56
CA GLN A 122 -13.14 -1.47 -4.17
C GLN A 122 -13.38 -2.79 -3.43
N LEU A 123 -14.55 -3.41 -3.64
CA LEU A 123 -14.87 -4.73 -3.08
C LEU A 123 -13.91 -5.82 -3.58
N GLU A 124 -13.56 -5.80 -4.88
CA GLU A 124 -12.57 -6.71 -5.43
C GLU A 124 -11.20 -6.54 -4.77
N VAL A 125 -10.76 -5.29 -4.55
CA VAL A 125 -9.50 -4.99 -3.87
C VAL A 125 -9.52 -5.47 -2.41
N LEU A 126 -10.61 -5.27 -1.67
CA LEU A 126 -10.74 -5.77 -0.29
C LEU A 126 -10.65 -7.29 -0.23
N ARG A 127 -11.37 -7.98 -1.13
CA ARG A 127 -11.35 -9.44 -1.25
C ARG A 127 -9.94 -9.96 -1.53
N LEU A 128 -9.20 -9.31 -2.43
CA LEU A 128 -7.82 -9.69 -2.73
C LEU A 128 -6.86 -9.38 -1.57
N ALA A 129 -7.13 -8.33 -0.80
CA ALA A 129 -6.35 -7.96 0.39
C ALA A 129 -6.70 -8.79 1.64
N GLY A 130 -7.70 -9.67 1.56
CA GLY A 130 -8.17 -10.45 2.71
C GLY A 130 -8.86 -9.58 3.78
N VAL A 131 -9.37 -8.41 3.39
CA VAL A 131 -10.06 -7.48 4.29
C VAL A 131 -11.56 -7.74 4.22
N PRO A 132 -12.23 -8.09 5.33
CA PRO A 132 -13.68 -8.30 5.34
C PRO A 132 -14.42 -6.99 5.02
N GLU A 133 -15.47 -7.08 4.19
CA GLU A 133 -16.29 -5.92 3.80
C GLU A 133 -16.92 -5.24 5.02
N GLU A 134 -17.23 -6.01 6.06
CA GLU A 134 -17.83 -5.49 7.29
C GLU A 134 -16.90 -4.51 8.02
N SER A 135 -15.60 -4.56 7.73
CA SER A 135 -14.62 -3.58 8.25
C SER A 135 -14.95 -2.14 7.83
N TYR A 136 -15.68 -1.97 6.74
CA TYR A 136 -16.17 -0.69 6.24
C TYR A 136 -17.66 -0.46 6.50
N ALA A 137 -18.38 -1.48 7.02
CA ALA A 137 -19.83 -1.41 7.19
C ALA A 137 -20.28 -0.59 8.41
N GLY A 138 -19.38 -0.32 9.36
CA GLY A 138 -19.53 0.71 10.40
C GLY A 138 -20.71 0.56 11.35
#